data_AF-A0A804KE95-F1
#
_entry.id   AF-A0A804KE95-F1
#
_cell.length_a   1.000
_cell.length_b   1.000
_cell.length_c   1.000
_cell.angle_alpha   90.00
_cell.angle_beta   90.00
_cell.angle_gamma   90.00
#
_symmetry.space_group_name_H-M   'P 1'
#
loop_
_entity.id
_entity.type
_entity.pdbx_description
1 polymer ?
#
loop_
_entity_poly.entity_id
_entity_poly.type
_entity_poly.pdbx_seq_one_letter_code
_entity_poly.pdbx_strand_id
1 'polypeptide(L)'
;MSKKRGLSLEEKREQMLQIFYESQDFFLLKELEKLGPKKGVISQSVKDVVQSLVDDDLVLKDKIGTSVYFWSLPSCAGNQLRNTRSKLESDLSSSRNRFAELIEQRDNLKKGREESDEREVALVELKAVELQHNKLKKLQLRLHIQQLIDGQTTYLPYNNGVQPTSLKPKSNLNIYTRRSE
;
A
#
# COMPACT_ATOMS: atom_id res chain seq x y z
N MET A 1 -57.26 6.94 3.57
CA MET A 1 -56.24 6.57 4.58
C MET A 1 -54.89 6.49 3.87
N SER A 2 -54.12 7.58 3.84
CA SER A 2 -52.81 7.60 3.18
C SER A 2 -51.88 6.60 3.86
N LYS A 3 -51.35 5.64 3.11
CA LYS A 3 -50.31 4.73 3.60
C LYS A 3 -49.14 5.59 4.07
N LYS A 4 -48.89 5.62 5.39
CA LYS A 4 -47.73 6.31 5.97
C LYS A 4 -46.49 5.73 5.29
N ARG A 5 -45.77 6.57 4.55
CA ARG A 5 -44.46 6.24 3.96
C ARG A 5 -43.56 5.73 5.11
N GLY A 6 -42.89 4.60 4.93
CA GLY A 6 -41.92 4.14 5.91
C GLY A 6 -40.80 5.16 6.07
N LEU A 7 -40.31 5.36 7.30
CA LEU A 7 -39.15 6.23 7.53
C LEU A 7 -37.94 5.68 6.76
N SER A 8 -37.21 6.57 6.10
CA SER A 8 -35.90 6.30 5.53
C SER A 8 -34.87 6.02 6.63
N LEU A 9 -33.70 5.50 6.25
CA LEU A 9 -32.63 5.22 7.22
C LEU A 9 -32.16 6.50 7.92
N GLU A 10 -32.03 7.60 7.18
CA GLU A 10 -31.60 8.89 7.75
C GLU A 10 -32.65 9.47 8.71
N GLU A 11 -33.93 9.39 8.33
CA GLU A 11 -35.03 9.80 9.22
C GLU A 11 -35.03 8.97 10.52
N LYS A 12 -34.72 7.66 10.46
CA LYS A 12 -34.60 6.83 11.68
C LYS A 12 -33.42 7.27 12.55
N ARG A 13 -32.29 7.61 11.95
CA ARG A 13 -31.09 8.10 12.66
C ARG A 13 -31.41 9.39 13.41
N GLU A 14 -32.08 10.33 12.74
CA GLU A 14 -32.51 11.60 13.33
C GLU A 14 -33.48 11.38 14.49
N GLN A 15 -34.48 10.50 14.34
CA GLN A 15 -35.41 10.17 15.41
C GLN A 15 -34.72 9.52 16.62
N MET A 16 -33.72 8.66 16.39
CA MET A 16 -32.94 8.07 17.48
C MET A 16 -32.05 9.12 18.18
N LEU A 17 -31.39 10.01 17.44
CA LEU A 17 -30.60 11.11 18.00
C LEU A 17 -31.47 12.05 18.85
N GLN A 18 -32.68 12.32 18.40
CA GLN A 18 -33.62 13.18 19.10
C GLN A 18 -33.96 12.64 20.51
N ILE A 19 -33.99 11.32 20.71
CA ILE A 19 -34.17 10.72 22.05
C ILE A 19 -33.05 11.15 22.99
N PHE A 20 -31.79 11.11 22.53
CA PHE A 20 -30.64 11.51 23.33
C PHE A 20 -30.66 13.02 23.62
N TYR A 21 -31.06 13.86 22.65
CA TYR A 21 -31.06 15.31 22.84
C TYR A 21 -32.20 15.83 23.73
N GLU A 22 -33.37 15.19 23.69
CA GLU A 22 -34.51 15.56 24.54
C GLU A 22 -34.29 15.17 26.00
N SER A 23 -33.74 13.98 26.23
CA SER A 23 -33.52 13.44 27.58
C SER A 23 -32.20 13.89 28.21
N GLN A 24 -31.17 14.09 27.38
CA GLN A 24 -29.79 14.34 27.81
C GLN A 24 -29.28 13.32 28.84
N ASP A 25 -29.71 12.06 28.70
CA ASP A 25 -29.45 10.98 29.63
C ASP A 25 -28.67 9.82 28.97
N PHE A 26 -28.24 8.87 29.80
CA PHE A 26 -27.54 7.66 29.40
C PHE A 26 -28.55 6.52 29.23
N PHE A 27 -28.41 5.78 28.13
CA PHE A 27 -29.30 4.68 27.81
C PHE A 27 -28.56 3.36 27.65
N LEU A 28 -29.21 2.29 28.10
CA LEU A 28 -28.85 0.93 27.73
C LEU A 28 -29.54 0.57 26.41
N LEU A 29 -28.96 -0.39 25.66
CA LEU A 29 -29.57 -0.85 24.40
C LEU A 29 -31.03 -1.28 24.58
N LYS A 30 -31.34 -2.00 25.67
CA LYS A 30 -32.69 -2.45 26.02
C LYS A 30 -33.68 -1.30 26.26
N GLU A 31 -33.20 -0.12 26.63
CA GLU A 31 -34.04 1.08 26.86
C GLU A 31 -34.31 1.79 25.53
N LEU A 32 -33.29 1.88 24.68
CA LEU A 32 -33.42 2.39 23.31
C LEU A 32 -34.38 1.52 22.49
N GLU A 33 -34.37 0.20 22.65
CA GLU A 33 -35.34 -0.71 21.99
C GLU A 33 -36.80 -0.47 22.42
N LYS A 34 -37.02 0.11 23.62
CA LYS A 34 -38.35 0.50 24.11
C LYS A 34 -38.74 1.92 23.67
N LEU A 35 -37.78 2.83 23.57
CA LEU A 35 -38.01 4.23 23.20
C LEU A 35 -38.06 4.45 21.68
N GLY A 36 -37.27 3.71 20.91
CA GLY A 36 -37.21 3.80 19.45
C GLY A 36 -38.57 3.65 18.76
N PRO A 37 -39.38 2.62 19.10
CA PRO A 37 -40.73 2.47 18.53
C PRO A 37 -41.67 3.62 18.87
N LYS A 38 -41.49 4.29 20.02
CA LYS A 38 -42.29 5.47 20.39
C LYS A 38 -42.01 6.66 19.47
N LYS A 39 -40.80 6.73 18.89
CA LYS A 39 -40.41 7.73 17.88
C LYS A 39 -40.61 7.24 16.43
N GLY A 40 -41.23 6.07 16.24
CA GLY A 40 -41.54 5.53 14.91
C GLY A 40 -40.42 4.70 14.26
N VAL A 41 -39.34 4.39 14.99
CA VAL A 41 -38.27 3.49 14.53
C VAL A 41 -38.68 2.04 14.78
N ILE A 42 -38.60 1.19 13.77
CA ILE A 42 -38.95 -0.24 13.88
C ILE A 42 -38.00 -0.91 14.88
N SER A 43 -38.52 -1.64 15.89
CA SER A 43 -37.72 -2.27 16.96
C SER A 43 -36.51 -3.05 16.44
N GLN A 44 -36.71 -3.87 15.39
CA GLN A 44 -35.62 -4.67 14.80
C GLN A 44 -34.49 -3.83 14.21
N SER A 45 -34.77 -2.59 13.78
CA SER A 45 -33.76 -1.68 13.22
C SER A 45 -33.05 -0.80 14.25
N VAL A 46 -33.52 -0.76 15.50
CA VAL A 46 -32.96 0.15 16.52
C VAL A 46 -31.49 -0.13 16.75
N LYS A 47 -31.10 -1.41 16.88
CA LYS A 47 -29.72 -1.81 17.09
C LYS A 47 -28.80 -1.35 15.96
N ASP A 48 -29.20 -1.59 14.72
CA ASP A 48 -28.38 -1.23 13.54
C ASP A 48 -28.27 0.29 13.37
N VAL A 49 -29.36 1.02 13.64
CA VAL A 49 -29.39 2.49 13.60
C VAL A 49 -28.53 3.09 14.70
N VAL A 50 -28.59 2.58 15.93
CA VAL A 50 -27.73 3.04 17.02
C VAL A 50 -26.27 2.72 16.70
N GLN A 51 -25.97 1.55 16.13
CA GLN A 51 -24.61 1.21 15.75
C GLN A 51 -24.07 2.13 14.65
N SER A 52 -24.86 2.46 13.63
CA SER A 52 -24.43 3.39 12.58
C SER A 52 -24.22 4.81 13.11
N LEU A 53 -25.03 5.25 14.08
CA LEU A 53 -24.82 6.51 14.79
C LEU A 53 -23.52 6.52 15.60
N VAL A 54 -23.15 5.38 16.19
CA VAL A 54 -21.88 5.23 16.90
C VAL A 54 -20.70 5.16 15.93
N ASP A 55 -20.85 4.50 14.79
CA ASP A 55 -19.79 4.36 13.79
C ASP A 55 -19.45 5.72 13.14
N ASP A 56 -20.45 6.59 13.03
CA ASP A 56 -20.29 8.00 12.61
C ASP A 56 -20.01 8.95 13.80
N ASP A 57 -19.65 8.40 14.96
CA ASP A 57 -19.32 9.09 16.21
C ASP A 57 -20.44 9.97 16.82
N LEU A 58 -21.62 10.09 16.20
CA LEU A 58 -22.74 10.93 16.68
C LEU A 58 -23.33 10.48 18.01
N VAL A 59 -23.16 9.20 18.37
CA VAL A 59 -23.52 8.64 19.69
C VAL A 59 -22.27 8.04 20.31
N LEU A 60 -21.97 8.42 21.55
CA LEU A 60 -20.89 7.85 22.33
C LEU A 60 -21.36 6.53 22.93
N LYS A 61 -20.49 5.52 22.91
CA LYS A 61 -20.68 4.24 23.61
C LYS A 61 -19.55 4.01 24.59
N ASP A 62 -19.87 3.49 25.77
CA ASP A 62 -18.86 3.01 26.71
C ASP A 62 -19.39 1.84 27.54
N LYS A 63 -18.48 0.95 27.94
CA LYS A 63 -18.80 -0.23 28.74
C LYS A 63 -18.35 0.00 30.18
N ILE A 64 -19.32 0.11 31.07
CA ILE A 64 -19.10 0.30 32.50
C ILE A 64 -19.57 -0.97 33.21
N GLY A 65 -18.60 -1.73 33.75
CA GLY A 65 -18.84 -3.04 34.36
C GLY A 65 -19.35 -4.06 33.34
N THR A 66 -20.55 -4.59 33.58
CA THR A 66 -21.20 -5.57 32.69
C THR A 66 -22.08 -4.95 31.61
N SER A 67 -22.32 -3.64 31.66
CA SER A 67 -23.33 -2.96 30.85
C SER A 67 -22.70 -1.96 29.87
N VAL A 68 -23.31 -1.81 28.70
CA VAL A 68 -22.90 -0.83 27.67
C VAL A 68 -23.89 0.31 27.65
N TYR A 69 -23.39 1.53 27.86
CA TYR A 69 -24.15 2.77 27.88
C TYR A 69 -23.95 3.54 26.59
N PHE A 70 -25.01 4.21 26.14
CA PHE A 70 -25.06 5.05 24.96
C PHE A 70 -25.57 6.43 25.35
N TRP A 71 -24.94 7.48 24.86
CA TRP A 71 -25.39 8.85 25.09
C TRP A 71 -24.94 9.78 23.95
N SER A 72 -25.63 10.90 23.78
CA SER A 72 -25.19 11.96 22.88
C SER A 72 -25.55 13.31 23.47
N LEU A 73 -24.61 14.25 23.38
CA LEU A 73 -24.79 15.62 23.84
C LEU A 73 -25.16 16.50 22.63
N PRO A 74 -26.08 17.47 22.77
CA PRO A 74 -26.42 18.40 21.68
C PRO A 74 -25.20 19.15 21.11
N SER A 75 -24.17 19.37 21.93
CA SER A 75 -22.91 20.00 21.53
C SER A 75 -21.96 19.06 20.77
N CYS A 76 -22.21 17.75 20.75
CA CYS A 76 -21.32 16.73 20.20
C CYS A 76 -21.18 16.86 18.68
N ALA A 77 -22.29 17.08 17.95
CA ALA A 77 -22.25 17.25 16.49
C ALA A 77 -21.35 18.43 16.06
N GLY A 78 -21.48 19.58 16.74
CA GLY A 78 -20.64 20.75 16.47
C GLY A 78 -19.18 20.54 16.87
N ASN A 79 -18.93 19.83 17.97
CA ASN A 79 -17.56 19.55 18.42
C ASN A 79 -16.85 18.55 17.50
N GLN A 80 -17.57 17.55 17.01
CA GLN A 80 -17.05 16.60 16.04
C GLN A 80 -16.74 17.27 14.71
N LEU A 81 -17.62 18.14 14.20
CA LEU A 81 -17.32 18.87 12.99
C LEU A 81 -16.04 19.70 13.12
N ARG A 82 -15.82 20.35 14.27
CA ARG A 82 -14.58 21.08 14.56
C ARG A 82 -13.36 20.16 14.65
N ASN A 83 -13.49 19.02 15.32
CA ASN A 83 -12.40 18.05 15.47
C ASN A 83 -12.01 17.44 14.11
N THR A 84 -12.99 17.02 13.31
CA THR A 84 -12.77 16.49 11.96
C THR A 84 -12.15 17.55 11.06
N ARG A 85 -12.64 18.80 11.11
CA ARG A 85 -12.03 19.91 10.38
C ARG A 85 -10.56 20.10 10.78
N SER A 86 -10.27 20.17 12.08
CA SER A 86 -8.92 20.35 12.59
C SER A 86 -7.98 19.20 12.19
N LYS A 87 -8.48 17.95 12.21
CA LYS A 87 -7.72 16.77 11.76
C LYS A 87 -7.41 16.85 10.26
N LEU A 88 -8.42 17.15 9.43
CA LEU A 88 -8.23 17.31 7.98
C LEU A 88 -7.28 18.46 7.65
N GLU A 89 -7.36 19.59 8.37
CA GLU A 89 -6.42 20.71 8.23
C GLU A 89 -4.98 20.30 8.58
N SER A 90 -4.80 19.51 9.63
CA SER A 90 -3.50 18.95 10.02
C SER A 90 -2.95 17.99 8.95
N ASP A 91 -3.77 17.05 8.46
CA ASP A 91 -3.37 16.08 7.43
C ASP A 91 -3.03 16.78 6.10
N LEU A 92 -3.78 17.82 5.75
CA LEU A 92 -3.51 18.67 4.60
C LEU A 92 -2.16 19.39 4.76
N SER A 93 -1.89 19.95 5.95
CA SER A 93 -0.63 20.62 6.24
C SER A 93 0.55 19.65 6.17
N SER A 94 0.45 18.47 6.78
CA SER A 94 1.53 17.47 6.72
C SER A 94 1.78 17.00 5.29
N SER A 95 0.72 16.79 4.50
CA SER A 95 0.83 16.40 3.10
C SER A 95 1.49 17.47 2.25
N ARG A 96 1.18 18.75 2.49
CA ARG A 96 1.84 19.89 1.83
C ARG A 96 3.32 19.98 2.17
N ASN A 97 3.68 19.82 3.44
CA ASN A 97 5.08 19.82 3.87
C ASN A 97 5.86 18.69 3.22
N ARG A 98 5.32 17.46 3.26
CA ARG A 98 5.92 16.30 2.61
C ARG A 98 6.08 16.50 1.10
N PHE A 99 5.11 17.12 0.45
CA PHE A 99 5.19 17.43 -0.97
C PHE A 99 6.32 18.44 -1.27
N ALA A 100 6.45 19.48 -0.46
CA ALA A 100 7.55 20.44 -0.59
C ALA A 100 8.93 19.78 -0.40
N GLU A 101 9.06 18.94 0.63
CA GLU A 101 10.29 18.15 0.88
C GLU A 101 10.64 17.24 -0.31
N LEU A 102 9.65 16.55 -0.89
CA LEU A 102 9.87 15.69 -2.05
C LEU A 102 10.27 16.47 -3.31
N ILE A 103 9.72 17.67 -3.50
CA ILE A 103 10.14 18.58 -4.57
C ILE A 103 11.60 18.98 -4.37
N GLU A 104 11.97 19.38 -3.17
CA GLU A 104 13.35 19.78 -2.86
C GLU A 104 14.33 18.62 -3.06
N GLN A 105 13.98 17.42 -2.60
CA GLN A 105 14.77 16.21 -2.82
C GLN A 105 14.93 15.89 -4.32
N ARG A 106 13.84 15.97 -5.09
CA ARG A 106 13.88 15.79 -6.55
C ARG A 106 14.83 16.79 -7.18
N ASP A 107 14.74 18.06 -6.82
CA ASP A 107 15.56 19.11 -7.43
C ASP A 107 17.02 18.99 -7.05
N ASN A 108 17.31 18.61 -5.81
CA ASN A 108 18.67 18.30 -5.36
C ASN A 108 19.27 17.09 -6.10
N LEU A 109 18.48 16.05 -6.39
CA LEU A 109 18.92 14.90 -7.19
C LEU A 109 19.11 15.23 -8.68
N LYS A 110 18.40 16.24 -9.19
CA LYS A 110 18.54 16.72 -10.57
C LYS A 110 19.77 17.57 -10.80
N LYS A 111 20.27 18.30 -9.78
CA LYS A 111 21.48 19.12 -9.89
C LYS A 111 22.66 18.30 -10.39
N GLY A 112 23.30 18.74 -11.47
CA GLY A 112 24.44 18.04 -12.10
C GLY A 112 24.07 16.76 -12.86
N ARG A 113 22.79 16.44 -12.96
CA ARG A 113 22.20 15.39 -13.83
C ARG A 113 21.11 16.00 -14.69
N GLU A 114 21.24 17.28 -15.03
CA GLU A 114 20.27 17.94 -15.90
C GLU A 114 20.17 17.17 -17.22
N GLU A 115 18.96 17.08 -17.76
CA GLU A 115 18.74 16.55 -19.10
C GLU A 115 19.30 17.58 -20.08
N SER A 116 20.37 17.21 -20.78
CA SER A 116 20.92 17.97 -21.91
C SER A 116 21.36 16.99 -22.99
N ASP A 117 21.40 17.48 -24.23
CA ASP A 117 21.80 16.69 -25.40
C ASP A 117 23.22 16.15 -25.22
N GLU A 118 24.12 16.93 -24.63
CA GLU A 118 25.50 16.51 -24.33
C GLU A 118 25.54 15.33 -23.35
N ARG A 119 24.67 15.33 -22.34
CA ARG A 119 24.58 14.23 -21.37
C ARG A 119 24.04 12.96 -22.03
N GLU A 120 23.05 13.09 -22.91
CA GLU A 120 22.50 11.94 -23.64
C GLU A 120 23.57 11.30 -24.54
N VAL A 121 24.30 12.12 -25.31
CA VAL A 121 25.42 11.65 -26.14
C VAL A 121 26.50 10.97 -25.29
N ALA A 122 26.93 11.59 -24.18
CA ALA A 122 27.92 11.02 -23.28
C ALA A 122 27.48 9.68 -22.67
N LEU A 123 26.20 9.52 -22.34
CA LEU A 123 25.66 8.25 -21.84
C LEU A 123 25.63 7.15 -22.91
N VAL A 124 25.35 7.50 -24.16
CA VAL A 124 25.42 6.56 -25.30
C VAL A 124 26.85 6.12 -25.55
N GLU A 125 27.80 7.07 -25.56
CA GLU A 125 29.22 6.79 -25.73
C GLU A 125 29.77 5.93 -24.60
N LEU A 126 29.43 6.24 -23.34
CA LEU A 126 29.83 5.43 -22.19
C LEU A 126 29.38 3.98 -22.33
N LYS A 127 28.11 3.75 -22.70
CA LYS A 127 27.59 2.38 -22.96
C LYS A 127 28.35 1.67 -24.07
N ALA A 128 28.70 2.39 -25.14
CA ALA A 128 29.47 1.82 -26.23
C ALA A 128 30.88 1.41 -25.76
N VAL A 129 31.56 2.27 -25.00
CA VAL A 129 32.89 2.00 -24.44
C VAL A 129 32.87 0.84 -23.44
N GLU A 130 31.88 0.79 -22.54
CA GLU A 130 31.70 -0.32 -21.60
C GLU A 130 31.52 -1.66 -22.31
N LEU A 131 30.75 -1.68 -23.41
CA LEU A 131 30.56 -2.88 -24.21
C LEU A 131 31.88 -3.35 -24.84
N GLN A 132 32.69 -2.43 -25.37
CA GLN A 132 33.99 -2.75 -25.93
C GLN A 132 34.97 -3.23 -24.86
N HIS A 133 35.01 -2.56 -23.71
CA HIS A 133 35.83 -2.97 -22.57
C HIS A 133 35.50 -4.40 -22.13
N ASN A 134 34.20 -4.72 -21.99
CA ASN A 134 33.75 -6.06 -21.63
C ASN A 134 34.10 -7.13 -22.68
N LYS A 135 34.04 -6.80 -23.98
CA LYS A 135 34.49 -7.70 -25.05
C LYS A 135 35.99 -7.98 -24.95
N LEU A 136 36.79 -6.93 -24.81
CA LEU A 136 38.25 -7.05 -24.71
C LEU A 136 38.66 -7.85 -23.46
N LYS A 137 38.03 -7.60 -22.31
CA LYS A 137 38.26 -8.36 -21.08
C LYS A 137 37.96 -9.86 -21.25
N LYS A 138 36.87 -10.20 -21.95
CA LYS A 138 36.54 -11.60 -22.29
C LYS A 138 37.58 -12.22 -23.22
N LEU A 139 38.04 -11.48 -24.24
CA LEU A 139 39.06 -11.96 -25.16
C LEU A 139 40.42 -12.17 -24.46
N GLN A 140 40.82 -11.25 -23.59
CA GLN A 140 42.03 -11.37 -22.79
C GLN A 140 41.98 -12.60 -21.88
N LEU A 141 40.84 -12.86 -21.23
CA LEU A 141 40.65 -14.06 -20.42
C LEU A 141 40.76 -15.34 -21.26
N ARG A 142 40.16 -15.35 -22.47
CA ARG A 142 40.28 -16.49 -23.40
C ARG A 142 41.72 -16.74 -23.82
N LEU A 143 42.46 -15.69 -24.18
CA LEU A 143 43.88 -15.80 -24.55
C LEU A 143 44.73 -16.35 -23.40
N HIS A 144 44.50 -15.87 -22.18
CA HIS A 144 45.21 -16.37 -21.00
C HIS A 144 44.94 -17.86 -20.76
N ILE A 145 43.69 -18.30 -20.89
CA ILE A 145 43.33 -19.73 -20.79
C ILE A 145 44.02 -20.55 -21.89
N GLN A 146 44.04 -20.05 -23.13
CA GLN A 146 44.72 -20.73 -24.24
C GLN A 146 46.22 -20.88 -23.98
N GLN A 147 46.90 -19.84 -23.50
CA GLN A 147 48.33 -19.90 -23.15
C GLN A 147 48.63 -20.92 -22.06
N LEU A 148 47.74 -21.05 -21.06
CA LEU A 148 47.88 -22.06 -20.01
C LEU A 148 47.72 -23.49 -20.55
N ILE A 149 46.81 -23.68 -21.52
CA ILE A 149 46.60 -24.99 -22.19
C ILE A 149 47.79 -25.34 -23.09
N ASP A 150 48.27 -24.38 -23.89
CA ASP A 150 49.39 -24.58 -24.81
C ASP A 150 50.70 -24.83 -24.04
N GLY A 151 50.89 -24.14 -22.90
CA GLY A 151 52.01 -24.35 -21.98
C GLY A 151 52.01 -25.71 -21.26
N GLN A 152 50.87 -26.42 -21.20
CA GLN A 152 50.78 -27.79 -20.70
C GLN A 152 50.95 -28.86 -21.79
N THR A 153 51.08 -28.48 -23.07
CA THR A 153 51.18 -29.42 -24.20
C THR A 153 52.63 -29.78 -24.56
N THR A 154 53.52 -29.87 -23.57
CA THR A 154 54.79 -30.58 -23.73
C THR A 154 54.94 -31.57 -22.58
N TYR A 155 55.30 -32.81 -22.92
CA TYR A 155 55.43 -34.01 -22.07
C TYR A 155 54.16 -34.86 -21.85
N LEU A 156 53.90 -35.75 -22.81
CA LEU A 156 53.77 -37.19 -22.54
C LEU A 156 54.41 -37.99 -23.71
N PRO A 157 55.41 -38.86 -23.44
CA PRO A 157 55.96 -39.75 -24.47
C PRO A 157 55.07 -41.01 -24.67
N TYR A 158 54.98 -41.44 -25.94
CA TYR A 158 54.61 -42.77 -26.49
C TYR A 158 53.99 -43.84 -25.56
N ASN A 159 52.86 -44.43 -25.97
CA ASN A 159 52.91 -45.74 -26.63
C ASN A 159 51.59 -46.20 -27.31
N ASN A 160 51.79 -46.72 -28.53
CA ASN A 160 51.05 -47.70 -29.33
C ASN A 160 49.66 -48.22 -28.91
N GLY A 161 48.72 -48.07 -29.84
CA GLY A 161 47.80 -49.16 -30.21
C GLY A 161 46.31 -48.94 -29.92
N VAL A 162 45.53 -49.03 -31.00
CA VAL A 162 44.06 -49.25 -31.10
C VAL A 162 43.18 -48.01 -31.34
N GLN A 163 42.36 -48.17 -32.39
CA GLN A 163 41.50 -47.25 -33.16
C GLN A 163 40.31 -46.62 -32.39
N PRO A 164 39.65 -45.59 -32.95
CA PRO A 164 38.77 -44.67 -32.24
C PRO A 164 37.31 -45.14 -32.22
N THR A 165 36.62 -44.91 -31.10
CA THR A 165 35.17 -45.01 -31.03
C THR A 165 34.54 -43.72 -30.52
N SER A 166 33.67 -43.19 -31.37
CA SER A 166 32.88 -41.98 -31.23
C SER A 166 31.86 -42.06 -30.09
N LEU A 167 31.58 -40.94 -29.43
CA LEU A 167 30.30 -40.70 -28.73
C LEU A 167 29.94 -39.20 -28.79
N LYS A 168 28.74 -38.97 -29.33
CA LYS A 168 28.14 -37.69 -29.76
C LYS A 168 27.86 -36.70 -28.61
N PRO A 169 27.71 -35.39 -28.90
CA PRO A 169 27.34 -34.40 -27.90
C PRO A 169 25.87 -34.55 -27.51
N LYS A 170 25.56 -34.59 -26.21
CA LYS A 170 24.21 -34.36 -25.69
C LYS A 170 24.15 -33.02 -24.98
N SER A 171 23.42 -32.12 -25.65
CA SER A 171 22.71 -30.97 -25.11
C SER A 171 22.22 -31.18 -23.68
N ASN A 172 22.36 -30.15 -22.84
CA ASN A 172 21.30 -29.75 -21.91
C ASN A 172 21.45 -28.27 -21.55
N LEU A 173 20.51 -27.51 -22.12
CA LEU A 173 20.18 -26.14 -21.77
C LEU A 173 19.41 -26.19 -20.43
N ASN A 174 20.02 -25.69 -19.35
CA ASN A 174 19.30 -25.41 -18.11
C ASN A 174 19.20 -23.90 -17.95
N ILE A 175 18.03 -23.36 -18.29
CA ILE A 175 17.64 -21.99 -17.99
C ILE A 175 16.98 -22.06 -16.61
N TYR A 176 17.53 -21.35 -15.63
CA TYR A 176 16.83 -21.05 -14.40
C TYR A 176 17.19 -19.65 -13.92
N THR A 177 16.23 -19.07 -13.19
CA THR A 177 16.23 -17.83 -12.41
C THR A 177 15.96 -16.53 -13.17
N ARG A 178 15.10 -15.61 -12.71
CA ARG A 178 14.14 -15.59 -11.59
C ARG A 178 13.30 -14.31 -11.77
N ARG A 179 12.02 -14.43 -11.40
CA ARG A 179 11.01 -13.39 -11.21
C ARG A 179 11.47 -12.35 -10.17
N SER A 180 11.22 -11.07 -10.41
CA SER A 180 11.03 -10.08 -9.35
C SER A 180 10.10 -8.99 -9.87
N GLU A 181 8.96 -8.91 -9.18
CA GLU A 181 8.10 -7.74 -9.04
C GLU A 181 8.86 -6.55 -8.46
#